data_AF-A0A4D6M4P2-F1
#
_entry.id   AF-A0A4D6M4P2-F1
#
_cell.length_a   1.000
_cell.length_b   1.000
_cell.length_c   1.000
_cell.angle_alpha   90.00
_cell.angle_beta   90.00
_cell.angle_gamma   90.00
#
_symmetry.space_group_name_H-M   'P 1'
#
loop_
_entity.id
_entity.type
_entity.pdbx_description
1 polymer ?
#
loop_
_entity_poly.entity_id
_entity_poly.type
_entity_poly.pdbx_seq_one_letter_code
_entity_poly.pdbx_strand_id
1 'polypeptide(L)'
;MQKIVSIFLDNRVIDKFVVAPINTGQHWVLLAINIKMEIIYYLDPLHNDINMRQDLKKLFDMVIQTYRAQRGYMVSKAKLSNIKWTTIKEGQFQ
;
A
#
# COMPACT_ATOMS: atom_id res chain seq x y z
N MET A 1 -6.52 1.33 -11.51
CA MET A 1 -7.06 0.96 -10.18
C MET A 1 -7.72 -0.42 -10.19
N GLN A 2 -8.80 -0.63 -10.96
CA GLN A 2 -9.55 -1.91 -11.00
C GLN A 2 -8.63 -3.13 -11.19
N LYS A 3 -7.63 -3.04 -12.08
CA LYS A 3 -6.67 -4.13 -12.33
C LYS A 3 -5.87 -4.58 -11.10
N ILE A 4 -5.40 -3.66 -10.24
CA ILE A 4 -4.63 -4.02 -9.02
C ILE A 4 -5.55 -4.71 -8.01
N VAL A 5 -6.77 -4.20 -7.86
CA VAL A 5 -7.75 -4.79 -6.95
C VAL A 5 -8.16 -6.20 -7.41
N SER A 6 -8.38 -6.40 -8.72
CA SER A 6 -8.62 -7.73 -9.29
C SER A 6 -7.47 -8.68 -8.98
N ILE A 7 -6.22 -8.26 -9.18
CA ILE A 7 -5.04 -9.06 -8.81
C ILE A 7 -5.10 -9.48 -7.33
N PHE A 8 -5.47 -8.56 -6.43
CA PHE A 8 -5.56 -8.87 -5.00
C PHE A 8 -6.65 -9.90 -4.70
N LEU A 9 -7.82 -9.76 -5.33
CA LEU A 9 -8.93 -10.70 -5.19
C LEU A 9 -8.58 -12.08 -5.75
N ASP A 10 -8.09 -12.14 -6.99
CA ASP A 10 -7.77 -13.37 -7.71
C ASP A 10 -6.69 -14.18 -6.98
N ASN A 11 -5.71 -13.47 -6.40
CA ASN A 11 -4.59 -14.10 -5.68
C ASN A 11 -4.87 -14.35 -4.19
N ARG A 12 -6.07 -14.02 -3.69
CA ARG A 12 -6.46 -14.16 -2.28
C ARG A 12 -5.39 -13.61 -1.33
N VAL A 13 -4.94 -12.38 -1.56
CA VAL A 13 -3.75 -11.80 -0.89
C VAL A 13 -3.93 -11.50 0.61
N ILE A 14 -5.07 -11.83 1.21
CA ILE A 14 -5.38 -11.47 2.61
C ILE A 14 -4.35 -12.04 3.60
N ASP A 15 -3.83 -13.24 3.37
CA ASP A 15 -2.78 -13.85 4.21
C ASP A 15 -1.41 -13.80 3.53
N LYS A 16 -1.24 -12.90 2.55
CA LYS A 16 0.01 -12.71 1.82
C LYS A 16 0.56 -11.31 2.07
N PHE A 17 1.88 -11.22 1.95
CA PHE A 17 2.56 -9.95 1.89
C PHE A 17 2.78 -9.59 0.41
N VAL A 18 2.23 -8.46 -0.03
CA VAL A 18 2.36 -8.02 -1.43
C VAL A 18 3.55 -7.09 -1.55
N VAL A 19 4.41 -7.35 -2.51
CA VAL A 19 5.55 -6.49 -2.83
C VAL A 19 5.33 -5.89 -4.21
N ALA A 20 5.40 -4.57 -4.31
CA ALA A 20 5.18 -3.82 -5.54
C ALA A 20 6.34 -2.84 -5.78
N PRO A 21 7.29 -3.15 -6.67
CA PRO A 21 8.26 -2.19 -7.14
C PRO A 21 7.56 -1.17 -8.06
N ILE A 22 7.80 0.11 -7.83
CA ILE A 22 7.16 1.21 -8.56
C ILE A 22 8.22 2.14 -9.10
N ASN A 23 8.18 2.39 -10.40
CA ASN A 23 9.03 3.38 -11.03
C ASN A 23 8.35 4.76 -10.90
N THR A 24 9.06 5.71 -10.29
CA THR A 24 8.56 7.09 -10.09
C THR A 24 8.82 8.01 -11.29
N GLY A 25 9.45 7.49 -12.35
CA GLY A 25 10.00 8.24 -13.48
C GLY A 25 11.46 8.65 -13.29
N GLN A 26 11.94 8.72 -12.04
CA GLN A 26 13.33 9.08 -11.70
C GLN A 26 14.09 7.88 -11.14
N HIS A 27 13.47 7.17 -10.21
CA HIS A 27 14.03 5.98 -9.57
C HIS A 27 12.94 5.00 -9.13
N TRP A 28 13.36 3.80 -8.75
CA TRP A 28 12.47 2.77 -8.21
C TRP A 28 12.28 2.94 -6.71
N VAL A 29 11.03 2.78 -6.28
CA VAL A 29 10.63 2.67 -4.87
C VAL A 29 9.96 1.32 -4.66
N LEU A 30 9.94 0.82 -3.43
CA LEU A 30 9.31 -0.44 -3.08
C LEU A 30 8.15 -0.21 -2.12
N LEU A 31 6.98 -0.70 -2.48
CA LEU A 31 5.88 -0.87 -1.54
C LEU A 31 5.81 -2.31 -1.06
N ALA A 32 5.74 -2.46 0.25
CA ALA A 32 5.58 -3.71 0.94
C ALA A 32 4.27 -3.64 1.73
N ILE A 33 3.29 -4.48 1.40
CA ILE A 33 1.90 -4.29 1.81
C ILE A 33 1.42 -5.51 2.60
N ASN A 34 1.10 -5.27 3.86
CA ASN A 34 0.35 -6.20 4.69
C ASN A 34 -1.13 -5.86 4.58
N ILE A 35 -1.84 -6.58 3.71
CA ILE A 35 -3.27 -6.32 3.43
C ILE A 35 -4.15 -6.64 4.65
N LYS A 36 -3.79 -7.66 5.45
CA LYS A 36 -4.54 -8.05 6.66
C LYS A 36 -4.53 -6.96 7.72
N MET A 37 -3.36 -6.36 7.94
CA MET A 37 -3.15 -5.31 8.94
C MET A 37 -3.37 -3.90 8.38
N GLU A 38 -3.62 -3.78 7.06
CA GLU A 38 -3.72 -2.51 6.34
C GLU A 38 -2.48 -1.60 6.58
N ILE A 39 -1.29 -2.20 6.57
CA ILE A 39 -0.01 -1.49 6.71
C ILE A 39 0.72 -1.49 5.36
N ILE A 40 1.13 -0.32 4.91
CA ILE A 40 2.01 -0.13 3.76
C ILE A 40 3.36 0.38 4.25
N TYR A 41 4.39 -0.40 3.96
CA TYR A 41 5.79 -0.02 4.13
C TYR A 41 6.27 0.61 2.83
N TYR A 42 6.79 1.83 2.93
CA TYR A 42 7.39 2.57 1.83
C TYR A 42 8.90 2.57 1.99
N LEU A 43 9.62 2.06 1.00
CA LEU A 43 11.07 2.14 0.91
C LEU A 43 11.42 2.93 -0.33
N ASP A 44 12.16 4.01 -0.13
CA ASP A 44 12.70 4.84 -1.19
C ASP A 44 14.18 5.09 -0.86
N PRO A 45 15.10 4.62 -1.72
CA PRO A 45 16.53 4.69 -1.46
C PRO A 45 17.07 6.13 -1.53
N LEU A 46 16.34 7.06 -2.14
CA LEU A 46 16.77 8.44 -2.32
C LEU A 46 16.09 9.40 -1.33
N HIS A 47 14.88 9.07 -0.87
CA HIS A 47 14.10 9.94 0.01
C HIS A 47 13.41 9.16 1.13
N ASN A 48 13.55 9.67 2.36
CA ASN A 48 12.98 9.01 3.55
C ASN A 48 11.61 9.58 3.97
N ASP A 49 10.84 10.19 3.06
CA ASP A 49 9.53 10.78 3.38
C ASP A 49 8.45 10.46 2.34
N ILE A 50 7.52 9.58 2.72
CA ILE A 50 6.33 9.25 1.93
C ILE A 50 5.43 10.46 1.69
N ASN A 51 5.50 11.51 2.52
CA ASN A 51 4.67 12.69 2.31
C ASN A 51 5.02 13.44 1.03
N MET A 52 6.19 13.15 0.44
CA MET A 52 6.59 13.62 -0.89
C MET A 52 5.92 12.87 -2.05
N ARG A 53 5.11 11.82 -1.78
CA ARG A 53 4.43 10.98 -2.76
C ARG A 53 2.94 10.80 -2.41
N GLN A 54 2.23 11.93 -2.26
CA GLN A 54 0.80 11.94 -1.90
C GLN A 54 -0.09 11.28 -2.96
N ASP A 55 0.31 11.35 -4.23
CA ASP A 55 -0.35 10.67 -5.36
C ASP A 55 -0.29 9.14 -5.20
N LEU A 56 0.90 8.61 -4.89
CA LEU A 56 1.08 7.18 -4.64
C LEU A 56 0.31 6.73 -3.40
N LYS A 57 0.36 7.56 -2.35
CA LYS A 57 -0.38 7.32 -1.10
C LYS A 57 -1.88 7.20 -1.38
N LYS A 58 -2.46 8.20 -2.06
CA LYS A 58 -3.88 8.21 -2.46
C LYS A 58 -4.25 7.00 -3.31
N LEU A 59 -3.40 6.62 -4.27
CA LEU A 59 -3.65 5.48 -5.15
C LEU A 59 -3.78 4.18 -4.34
N PHE A 60 -2.83 3.89 -3.47
CA PHE A 60 -2.82 2.65 -2.70
C PHE A 60 -3.84 2.64 -1.56
N ASP A 61 -4.12 3.79 -0.96
CA ASP A 61 -5.25 3.93 -0.04
C ASP A 61 -6.55 3.52 -0.74
N MET A 62 -6.76 4.00 -1.97
CA MET A 62 -7.95 3.67 -2.75
C MET A 62 -7.98 2.19 -3.17
N VAL A 63 -6.83 1.58 -3.48
CA VAL A 63 -6.74 0.14 -3.79
C VAL A 63 -7.16 -0.69 -2.58
N ILE A 64 -6.62 -0.43 -1.39
CA ILE A 64 -6.96 -1.16 -0.17
C ILE A 64 -8.44 -0.97 0.18
N GLN A 65 -8.93 0.26 0.13
CA GLN A 65 -10.36 0.56 0.38
C GLN A 65 -11.28 -0.17 -0.60
N THR A 66 -10.92 -0.22 -1.88
CA THR A 66 -11.74 -0.91 -2.90
C THR A 66 -11.68 -2.42 -2.72
N TYR A 67 -10.50 -2.98 -2.45
CA TYR A 67 -10.35 -4.41 -2.13
C TYR A 67 -11.20 -4.81 -0.93
N ARG A 68 -11.18 -3.99 0.12
CA ARG A 68 -11.99 -4.18 1.32
C ARG A 68 -13.49 -4.13 1.03
N ALA A 69 -13.94 -3.14 0.26
CA ALA A 69 -15.35 -3.00 -0.11
C ALA A 69 -15.84 -4.23 -0.88
N GLN A 70 -15.04 -4.74 -1.82
CA GLN A 70 -15.36 -5.93 -2.61
C GLN A 70 -15.30 -7.24 -1.79
N ARG A 71 -14.53 -7.28 -0.70
CA ARG A 71 -14.35 -8.47 0.14
C ARG A 71 -15.45 -8.71 1.18
N GLY A 72 -16.35 -7.76 1.45
CA GLY A 72 -17.57 -8.14 2.16
C GLY A 72 -18.47 -7.07 2.77
N TYR A 73 -18.07 -5.83 3.07
CA TYR A 73 -18.95 -4.96 3.86
C TYR A 73 -18.69 -3.48 3.60
N MET A 74 -19.74 -2.74 3.27
CA MET A 74 -19.74 -1.27 3.25
C MET A 74 -19.11 -0.76 4.55
N VAL A 75 -18.01 -0.04 4.40
CA VAL A 75 -17.16 0.39 5.49
C VAL A 75 -17.82 1.54 6.23
N SER A 76 -17.99 1.43 7.56
CA SER A 76 -18.29 2.61 8.38
C SER A 76 -17.18 3.65 8.17
N LYS A 77 -17.54 4.92 7.92
CA LYS A 77 -16.58 6.02 7.66
C LYS A 77 -15.41 6.06 8.64
N ALA A 78 -15.62 5.64 9.90
CA ALA A 78 -14.61 5.58 10.95
C ALA A 78 -13.46 4.58 10.70
N LYS A 79 -13.63 3.57 9.84
CA LYS A 79 -12.55 2.64 9.46
C LYS A 79 -11.87 3.02 8.13
N LEU A 80 -12.25 4.12 7.45
CA LEU A 80 -11.60 4.53 6.19
C LEU A 80 -10.20 5.13 6.41
N SER A 81 -9.90 5.60 7.62
CA SER A 81 -8.68 6.35 7.95
C SER A 81 -7.55 5.51 8.56
N ASN A 82 -7.69 4.19 8.65
CA ASN A 82 -6.77 3.36 9.44
C ASN A 82 -5.61 2.74 8.64
N ILE A 83 -5.47 3.06 7.34
CA ILE A 83 -4.35 2.56 6.53
C ILE A 83 -3.07 3.22 7.04
N LYS A 84 -2.19 2.42 7.65
CA LYS A 84 -0.94 2.91 8.23
C LYS A 84 0.13 2.90 7.16
N TRP A 85 0.81 4.04 7.01
CA TRP A 85 2.02 4.15 6.20
C TRP A 85 3.24 4.24 7.09
N THR A 86 4.25 3.44 6.79
CA THR A 86 5.52 3.42 7.52
C THR A 86 6.65 3.57 6.52
N THR A 87 7.41 4.66 6.60
CA THR A 87 8.64 4.77 5.82
C THR A 87 9.73 3.93 6.47
N ILE A 88 10.34 3.05 5.69
CA ILE A 88 11.53 2.31 6.08
C ILE A 88 12.74 3.15 5.69
N LYS A 89 13.61 3.43 6.66
CA LYS A 89 14.90 4.07 6.42
C LYS A 89 15.95 3.00 6.14
N GLU A 90 16.81 3.24 5.18
CA GLU A 90 18.02 2.42 5.02
C GLU A 90 18.85 2.45 6.32
N GLY A 91 19.42 1.29 6.69
CA GLY A 91 20.25 1.15 7.89
C GLY A 91 19.53 0.77 9.20
N GLN A 92 18.21 0.52 9.18
CA GLN A 92 17.46 0.08 10.39
C GLN A 92 17.69 -1.39 10.79
N PHE A 93 18.48 -2.14 10.00
CA PHE A 93 18.77 -3.56 10.21
C PHE A 93 20.27 -3.85 10.37
N GLN A 94 21.06 -2.82 10.70
CA GLN A 94 22.47 -2.96 11.07
C GLN A 94 22.62 -3.18 12.57
#